data_AF-A0A9D8H5I3-F1
#
_entry.id   AF-A0A9D8H5I3-F1
#
_cell.length_a   1.000
_cell.length_b   1.000
_cell.length_c   1.000
_cell.angle_alpha   90.00
_cell.angle_beta   90.00
_cell.angle_gamma   90.00
#
_symmetry.space_group_name_H-M   'P 1'
#
loop_
_entity.id
_entity.type
_entity.pdbx_description
1 polymer ?
#
loop_
_entity_poly.entity_id
_entity_poly.type
_entity_poly.pdbx_seq_one_letter_code
_entity_poly.pdbx_strand_id
1 'polypeptide(L)'
;MRPGGQILILVVMGFLLLTPAAPAAAASGDRDPAVPAAGKKRPVDAYPWSRRMKKAVRFARRRAGSVSFAIVDERGRIHGFHRGARHSSASVVKAMLLVAYLRRGSVKRRRLHGGEKATLGPMIRRSDNAAATRIHDVVGNAGLRRLARRAGMRRFIPDEV
;
A
#
# COMPACT_ATOMS: atom_id res chain seq x y z
N MET A 1 30.05 -8.02 27.82
CA MET A 1 28.92 -7.90 28.78
C MET A 1 27.71 -7.33 28.05
N ARG A 2 26.55 -7.95 28.27
CA ARG A 2 25.24 -7.73 27.62
C ARG A 2 24.54 -6.43 28.12
N PRO A 3 23.29 -6.09 27.71
CA PRO A 3 22.90 -5.39 26.48
C PRO A 3 21.96 -4.20 26.78
N GLY A 4 21.66 -3.34 25.79
CA GLY A 4 20.83 -2.14 26.01
C GLY A 4 19.63 -2.01 25.07
N GLY A 5 18.49 -2.59 25.46
CA GLY A 5 17.15 -2.02 25.27
C GLY A 5 16.51 -2.02 23.87
N GLN A 6 15.70 -3.05 23.59
CA GLN A 6 14.59 -2.92 22.65
C GLN A 6 13.54 -1.96 23.26
N ILE A 7 13.03 -1.01 22.47
CA ILE A 7 11.71 -0.40 22.73
C ILE A 7 10.84 -0.67 21.52
N LEU A 8 10.10 -1.76 21.65
CA LEU A 8 8.90 -2.11 20.90
C LEU A 8 7.83 -1.04 21.19
N ILE A 9 7.55 -0.14 20.25
CA ILE A 9 6.30 0.64 20.30
C ILE A 9 5.26 -0.11 19.46
N LEU A 10 4.57 -1.01 20.14
CA LEU A 10 3.32 -1.60 19.72
C LEU A 10 2.23 -0.52 19.85
N VAL A 11 1.78 0.09 18.75
CA VAL A 11 0.51 0.83 18.77
C VAL A 11 -0.57 -0.11 18.25
N VAL A 12 -1.24 -0.78 19.19
CA VAL A 12 -2.58 -1.32 18.98
C VAL A 12 -3.54 -0.13 19.02
N MET A 13 -4.16 0.19 17.90
CA MET A 13 -5.41 0.96 17.90
C MET A 13 -6.49 0.03 17.36
N GLY A 14 -7.16 -0.64 18.30
CA GLY A 14 -8.48 -1.20 18.05
C GLY A 14 -9.45 -0.05 17.83
N PHE A 15 -10.13 -0.07 16.68
CA PHE A 15 -11.37 0.66 16.51
C PHE A 15 -12.45 -0.40 16.28
N LEU A 16 -13.12 -0.76 17.37
CA LEU A 16 -14.43 -1.40 17.35
C LEU A 16 -15.43 -0.29 17.04
N LEU A 17 -16.01 -0.29 15.84
CA LEU A 17 -17.23 0.46 15.55
C LEU A 17 -18.33 -0.53 15.21
N LEU A 18 -19.23 -0.67 16.17
CA LEU A 18 -20.54 -1.29 16.06
C LEU A 18 -21.40 -0.38 15.16
N THR A 19 -21.63 -0.79 13.91
CA THR A 19 -22.63 -0.16 13.03
C THR A 19 -23.92 -0.97 13.06
N PRO A 20 -25.09 -0.39 13.39
CA PRO A 20 -26.36 -1.06 13.14
C PRO A 20 -26.65 -1.06 11.63
N ALA A 21 -27.12 -2.21 11.14
CA ALA A 21 -27.64 -2.39 9.79
C ALA A 21 -29.09 -1.89 9.71
N ALA A 22 -29.41 -1.17 8.63
CA ALA A 22 -30.78 -0.87 8.20
C ALA A 22 -30.86 -1.06 6.66
N PRO A 23 -32.04 -1.38 6.12
CA PRO A 23 -32.19 -2.46 5.14
C PRO A 23 -32.02 -2.04 3.68
N ALA A 24 -31.75 -3.05 2.87
CA ALA A 24 -31.80 -3.01 1.42
C ALA A 24 -33.23 -2.74 0.93
N ALA A 25 -33.38 -1.74 0.06
CA ALA A 25 -34.52 -1.63 -0.85
C ALA A 25 -34.00 -1.88 -2.26
N ALA A 26 -34.39 -3.02 -2.83
CA ALA A 26 -34.29 -3.29 -4.25
C ALA A 26 -35.52 -2.73 -4.96
N ALA A 27 -35.32 -1.95 -6.02
CA ALA A 27 -36.23 -1.89 -7.15
C ALA A 27 -35.48 -1.39 -8.40
N SER A 28 -35.60 -2.20 -9.43
CA SER A 28 -35.03 -2.13 -10.77
C SER A 28 -35.54 -0.96 -11.60
N GLY A 29 -34.64 -0.40 -12.42
CA GLY A 29 -34.98 0.45 -13.55
C GLY A 29 -33.90 0.30 -14.61
N ASP A 30 -34.17 -0.50 -15.63
CA ASP A 30 -33.43 -0.53 -16.88
C ASP A 30 -33.41 0.89 -17.47
N ARG A 31 -32.24 1.50 -17.51
CA ARG A 31 -31.89 2.55 -18.47
C ARG A 31 -30.44 2.37 -18.83
N ASP A 32 -30.19 2.01 -20.08
CA ASP A 32 -28.87 2.12 -20.69
C ASP A 32 -28.34 3.54 -20.44
N PRO A 33 -27.15 3.72 -19.82
CA PRO A 33 -26.51 5.01 -19.82
C PRO A 33 -26.04 5.27 -21.26
N ALA A 34 -26.82 6.09 -21.96
CA ALA A 34 -26.46 6.66 -23.25
C ALA A 34 -25.00 7.12 -23.23
N VAL A 35 -24.22 6.66 -24.22
CA VAL A 35 -22.83 7.08 -24.43
C VAL A 35 -22.82 8.60 -24.56
N PRO A 36 -22.18 9.35 -23.65
CA PRO A 36 -22.11 10.79 -23.79
C PRO A 36 -21.29 11.11 -25.03
N ALA A 37 -21.92 11.81 -25.97
CA ALA A 37 -21.27 12.41 -27.13
C ALA A 37 -20.00 13.16 -26.69
N ALA A 38 -18.96 13.10 -27.53
CA ALA A 38 -17.64 13.66 -27.26
C ALA A 38 -17.71 15.14 -26.87
N GLY A 39 -17.78 15.39 -25.56
CA GLY A 39 -17.67 16.71 -24.99
C GLY A 39 -16.28 17.27 -25.27
N LYS A 40 -16.24 18.53 -25.73
CA LYS A 40 -15.00 19.29 -25.90
C LYS A 40 -14.11 19.07 -24.68
N LYS A 41 -12.87 18.57 -24.90
CA LYS A 41 -11.89 18.35 -23.82
C LYS A 41 -11.70 19.66 -23.08
N ARG A 42 -12.34 19.81 -21.91
CA ARG A 42 -11.98 20.85 -20.94
C ARG A 42 -10.47 20.70 -20.71
N PRO A 43 -9.68 21.78 -20.76
CA PRO A 43 -8.31 21.71 -20.26
C PRO A 43 -8.41 21.14 -18.86
N VAL A 44 -7.79 19.98 -18.63
CA VAL A 44 -7.65 19.49 -17.27
C VAL A 44 -6.76 20.53 -16.61
N ASP A 45 -7.34 21.43 -15.82
CA ASP A 45 -6.55 22.40 -15.06
C ASP A 45 -5.47 21.60 -14.34
N ALA A 46 -4.21 21.86 -14.68
CA ALA A 46 -3.11 21.06 -14.18
C ALA A 46 -3.17 21.07 -12.65
N TYR A 47 -3.16 19.88 -12.03
CA TYR A 47 -3.29 19.76 -10.58
C TYR A 47 -2.28 20.71 -9.89
N PRO A 48 -2.70 21.52 -8.89
CA PRO A 48 -1.88 22.61 -8.35
C PRO A 48 -0.81 22.09 -7.36
N TRP A 49 0.10 21.25 -7.85
CA TRP A 49 1.11 20.51 -7.10
C TRP A 49 1.93 21.42 -6.18
N SER A 50 2.45 22.54 -6.69
CA SER A 50 3.26 23.47 -5.89
C SER A 50 2.51 23.97 -4.64
N ARG A 51 1.26 24.42 -4.80
CA ARG A 51 0.43 24.89 -3.69
C ARG A 51 0.09 23.76 -2.70
N ARG A 52 -0.26 22.57 -3.21
CA ARG A 52 -0.62 21.40 -2.39
C ARG A 52 0.59 20.89 -1.60
N MET A 53 1.77 20.86 -2.22
CA MET A 53 3.03 20.51 -1.56
C MET A 53 3.44 21.48 -0.46
N LYS A 54 3.33 22.80 -0.70
CA LYS A 54 3.56 23.80 0.36
C LYS A 54 2.66 23.58 1.59
N LYS A 55 1.40 23.17 1.38
CA LYS A 55 0.47 22.86 2.49
C LYS A 55 0.85 21.57 3.22
N ALA A 56 1.13 20.50 2.50
CA ALA A 56 1.52 19.22 3.10
C ALA A 56 2.82 19.32 3.91
N VAL A 57 3.83 20.01 3.38
CA VAL A 57 5.11 20.26 4.10
C VAL A 57 4.87 21.06 5.38
N ARG A 58 4.01 22.09 5.33
CA ARG A 58 3.68 22.90 6.52
C ARG A 58 3.00 22.07 7.61
N PHE A 59 2.10 21.17 7.23
CA PHE A 59 1.50 20.21 8.16
C PHE A 59 2.56 19.30 8.77
N ALA A 60 3.38 18.66 7.92
CA ALA A 60 4.43 17.74 8.35
C ALA A 60 5.41 18.37 9.35
N ARG A 61 5.79 19.65 9.16
CA ARG A 61 6.70 20.38 10.06
C ARG A 61 6.13 20.66 11.45
N ARG A 62 4.81 20.74 11.59
CA ARG A 62 4.15 21.08 12.88
C ARG A 62 3.60 19.86 13.61
N ARG A 63 3.53 18.72 12.94
CA ARG A 63 3.05 17.48 13.53
C ARG A 63 4.14 16.92 14.45
N ALA A 64 3.77 16.56 15.69
CA ALA A 64 4.68 15.85 16.58
C ALA A 64 5.15 14.53 15.94
N GLY A 65 6.45 14.21 16.07
CA GLY A 65 7.07 13.05 15.44
C GLY A 65 7.73 13.34 14.09
N SER A 66 8.35 12.32 13.50
CA SER A 66 9.04 12.43 12.20
C SER A 66 8.08 12.09 11.06
N VAL A 67 7.87 13.04 10.13
CA VAL A 67 7.04 12.84 8.95
C VAL A 67 7.91 12.90 7.69
N SER A 68 7.74 11.91 6.82
CA SER A 68 8.23 11.92 5.44
C SER A 68 7.12 11.46 4.51
N PHE A 69 7.15 11.91 3.25
CA PHE A 69 6.23 11.43 2.23
C PHE A 69 6.82 11.58 0.84
N ALA A 70 6.35 10.75 -0.09
CA ALA A 70 6.61 10.84 -1.51
C ALA A 70 5.30 10.65 -2.27
N ILE A 71 5.08 11.44 -3.32
CA ILE A 71 3.88 11.36 -4.16
C ILE A 71 4.35 11.36 -5.61
N VAL A 72 3.83 10.43 -6.40
CA VAL A 72 4.03 10.40 -7.85
C VAL A 72 2.88 11.14 -8.50
N ASP A 73 3.19 12.17 -9.29
CA ASP A 73 2.18 12.90 -10.05
C ASP A 73 1.76 12.17 -11.33
N GLU A 74 0.79 12.74 -12.02
CA GLU A 74 0.18 12.23 -13.26
C GLU A 74 1.19 12.16 -14.42
N ARG A 75 2.33 12.85 -14.30
CA ARG A 75 3.44 12.84 -15.25
C ARG A 75 4.59 11.92 -14.79
N GLY A 76 4.40 11.15 -13.72
CA GLY A 76 5.40 10.27 -13.15
C GLY A 76 6.49 10.99 -12.33
N ARG A 77 6.36 12.29 -12.08
CA ARG A 77 7.36 13.03 -11.28
C ARG A 77 7.12 12.79 -9.81
N ILE A 78 8.20 12.61 -9.06
CA ILE A 78 8.13 12.37 -7.62
C ILE A 78 8.28 13.70 -6.87
N HIS A 79 7.23 14.09 -6.16
CA HIS A 79 7.22 15.16 -5.17
C HIS A 79 7.40 14.57 -3.77
N GLY A 80 7.86 15.35 -2.79
CA GLY A 80 7.85 14.87 -1.40
C GLY A 80 8.68 15.67 -0.41
N PHE A 81 8.67 15.18 0.82
CA PHE A 81 9.35 15.75 1.99
C PHE A 81 10.12 14.65 2.72
N HIS A 82 11.40 14.86 3.02
CA HIS A 82 12.28 13.87 3.63
C HIS A 82 12.25 12.47 2.96
N ARG A 83 12.11 12.42 1.63
CA ARG A 83 11.98 11.18 0.83
C ARG A 83 13.14 10.18 1.01
N GLY A 84 14.26 10.66 1.54
CA GLY A 84 15.43 9.86 1.88
C GLY A 84 15.30 9.04 3.16
N ALA A 85 14.40 9.44 4.06
CA ALA A 85 14.25 8.86 5.39
C ALA A 85 13.94 7.36 5.32
N ARG A 86 14.50 6.61 6.27
CA ARG A 86 14.20 5.19 6.47
C ARG A 86 13.14 5.06 7.55
N HIS A 87 12.19 4.18 7.29
CA HIS A 87 11.12 3.84 8.23
C HIS A 87 10.98 2.32 8.27
N SER A 88 10.52 1.78 9.40
CA SER A 88 9.99 0.41 9.40
C SER A 88 8.82 0.37 8.41
N SER A 89 8.85 -0.59 7.49
CA SER A 89 7.75 -0.77 6.54
C SER A 89 6.46 -1.17 7.22
N ALA A 90 6.54 -1.75 8.42
CA ALA A 90 5.41 -2.39 9.09
C ALA A 90 4.62 -3.25 8.09
N SER A 91 3.29 -3.19 8.12
CA SER A 91 2.43 -3.96 7.22
C SER A 91 2.46 -3.54 5.75
N VAL A 92 3.12 -2.42 5.37
CA VAL A 92 3.23 -2.01 3.95
C VAL A 92 4.05 -3.02 3.14
N VAL A 93 4.96 -3.76 3.79
CA VAL A 93 5.75 -4.84 3.14
C VAL A 93 4.86 -5.95 2.56
N LYS A 94 3.64 -6.14 3.06
CA LYS A 94 2.72 -7.19 2.57
C LYS A 94 2.30 -6.95 1.12
N ALA A 95 2.25 -5.69 0.67
CA ALA A 95 2.08 -5.39 -0.75
C ALA A 95 3.28 -5.88 -1.58
N MET A 96 4.50 -5.74 -1.06
CA MET A 96 5.70 -6.30 -1.68
C MET A 96 5.67 -7.83 -1.69
N LEU A 97 5.23 -8.47 -0.61
CA LEU A 97 5.04 -9.93 -0.55
C LEU A 97 4.05 -10.43 -1.62
N LEU A 98 2.88 -9.77 -1.75
CA LEU A 98 1.92 -10.09 -2.80
C LEU A 98 2.57 -10.01 -4.19
N VAL A 99 3.19 -8.87 -4.52
CA VAL A 99 3.79 -8.70 -5.85
C VAL A 99 4.91 -9.71 -6.09
N ALA A 100 5.74 -10.00 -5.08
CA ALA A 100 6.79 -10.99 -5.20
C ALA A 100 6.22 -12.40 -5.43
N TYR A 101 5.15 -12.77 -4.72
CA TYR A 101 4.44 -14.04 -4.90
C TYR A 101 3.86 -14.17 -6.31
N LEU A 102 3.11 -13.17 -6.78
CA LEU A 102 2.49 -13.16 -8.10
C LEU A 102 3.50 -13.24 -9.24
N ARG A 103 4.74 -12.78 -9.01
CA ARG A 103 5.81 -12.82 -10.01
C ARG A 103 6.57 -14.15 -10.07
N ARG A 104 6.31 -15.10 -9.15
CA ARG A 104 6.93 -16.43 -9.19
C ARG A 104 6.59 -17.13 -10.50
N GLY A 105 7.54 -17.89 -11.05
CA GLY A 105 7.37 -18.60 -12.31
C GLY A 105 6.12 -19.48 -12.35
N SER A 106 5.84 -20.17 -11.23
CA SER A 106 4.68 -21.03 -11.02
C SER A 106 3.34 -20.31 -10.81
N VAL A 107 3.32 -18.96 -10.79
CA VAL A 107 2.12 -18.15 -10.53
C VAL A 107 1.85 -17.15 -11.67
N LYS A 108 2.88 -16.47 -12.19
CA LYS A 108 2.78 -15.27 -13.06
C LYS A 108 2.00 -15.40 -14.37
N ARG A 109 1.64 -16.61 -14.80
CA ARG A 109 0.93 -16.89 -16.06
C ARG A 109 -0.34 -17.72 -15.86
N ARG A 110 -0.83 -17.82 -14.63
CA ARG A 110 -2.09 -18.52 -14.34
C ARG A 110 -2.98 -17.69 -13.42
N ARG A 111 -4.25 -18.09 -13.35
CA ARG A 111 -5.18 -17.55 -12.36
C ARG A 111 -4.79 -18.08 -10.97
N LEU A 112 -5.01 -17.26 -9.96
CA LEU A 112 -4.91 -17.71 -8.57
C LEU A 112 -6.00 -18.72 -8.26
N HIS A 113 -5.61 -19.84 -7.66
CA HIS A 113 -6.50 -20.85 -7.12
C HIS A 113 -7.20 -20.35 -5.85
N GLY A 114 -8.26 -21.03 -5.43
CA GLY A 114 -9.05 -20.66 -4.25
C GLY A 114 -8.20 -20.51 -2.99
N GLY A 115 -7.33 -21.49 -2.69
CA GLY A 115 -6.46 -21.46 -1.51
C GLY A 115 -5.46 -20.29 -1.50
N GLU A 116 -4.95 -19.89 -2.66
CA GLU A 116 -4.06 -18.73 -2.77
C GLU A 116 -4.83 -17.44 -2.48
N LYS A 117 -6.04 -17.29 -3.01
CA LYS A 117 -6.90 -16.14 -2.71
C LYS A 117 -7.31 -16.10 -1.23
N ALA A 118 -7.56 -17.26 -0.63
CA ALA A 118 -7.89 -17.38 0.79
C ALA A 118 -6.72 -16.98 1.70
N THR A 119 -5.47 -17.08 1.22
CA THR A 119 -4.30 -16.60 1.96
C THR A 119 -3.95 -15.15 1.64
N LEU A 120 -3.83 -14.79 0.35
CA LEU A 120 -3.44 -13.45 -0.09
C LEU A 120 -4.51 -12.39 0.23
N GLY A 121 -5.78 -12.75 0.17
CA GLY A 121 -6.90 -11.85 0.39
C GLY A 121 -6.91 -11.23 1.79
N PRO A 122 -6.92 -12.04 2.87
CA PRO A 122 -6.82 -11.53 4.25
C PRO A 122 -5.51 -10.77 4.52
N MET A 123 -4.37 -11.25 4.00
CA MET A 123 -3.07 -10.59 4.13
C MET A 123 -3.13 -9.12 3.66
N ILE A 124 -3.83 -8.85 2.56
CA ILE A 124 -3.91 -7.51 1.99
C ILE A 124 -5.06 -6.70 2.56
N ARG A 125 -6.26 -7.29 2.67
CA ARG A 125 -7.48 -6.55 3.05
C ARG A 125 -7.61 -6.31 4.55
N ARG A 126 -7.05 -7.20 5.36
CA ARG A 126 -7.14 -7.15 6.83
C ARG A 126 -5.76 -7.12 7.49
N SER A 127 -4.69 -7.05 6.70
CA SER A 127 -3.33 -7.09 7.21
C SER A 127 -3.05 -8.36 8.04
N ASP A 128 -3.62 -9.51 7.68
CA ASP A 128 -3.44 -10.76 8.42
C ASP A 128 -1.95 -11.17 8.49
N ASN A 129 -1.41 -11.30 9.72
CA ASN A 129 0.00 -11.58 9.95
C ASN A 129 0.37 -13.04 9.68
N ALA A 130 -0.49 -14.00 10.03
CA ALA A 130 -0.21 -15.43 9.83
C ALA A 130 -0.19 -15.77 8.32
N ALA A 131 -1.09 -15.18 7.54
CA ALA A 131 -1.07 -15.25 6.10
C ALA A 131 0.17 -14.56 5.51
N ALA A 132 0.60 -13.44 6.08
CA ALA A 132 1.85 -12.78 5.67
C ALA A 132 3.07 -13.68 5.91
N THR A 133 3.16 -14.36 7.06
CA THR A 133 4.22 -15.34 7.35
C THR A 133 4.21 -16.46 6.31
N ARG A 134 3.06 -17.11 6.05
CA ARG A 134 2.97 -18.17 5.04
C ARG A 134 3.43 -17.73 3.65
N ILE A 135 3.12 -16.50 3.25
CA ILE A 135 3.57 -15.96 1.96
C ILE A 135 5.05 -15.59 1.99
N HIS A 136 5.56 -15.09 3.12
CA HIS A 136 6.98 -14.84 3.31
C HIS A 136 7.78 -16.13 3.26
N ASP A 137 7.35 -17.23 3.90
CA ASP A 137 8.02 -18.54 3.83
C ASP A 137 8.20 -19.02 2.38
N VAL A 138 7.24 -18.69 1.51
CA VAL A 138 7.27 -19.02 0.08
C VAL A 138 8.13 -18.06 -0.75
N VAL A 139 8.12 -16.77 -0.41
CA VAL A 139 8.81 -15.71 -1.17
C VAL A 139 10.28 -15.58 -0.75
N GLY A 140 10.53 -15.67 0.55
CA GLY A 140 11.78 -15.44 1.25
C GLY A 140 12.31 -14.01 1.13
N ASN A 141 13.30 -13.70 1.96
CA ASN A 141 14.05 -12.42 1.88
C ASN A 141 14.69 -12.23 0.49
N ALA A 142 15.14 -13.31 -0.15
CA ALA A 142 15.66 -13.25 -1.52
C ALA A 142 14.60 -12.78 -2.54
N GLY A 143 13.34 -13.21 -2.39
CA GLY A 143 12.23 -12.78 -3.25
C GLY A 143 11.91 -11.30 -3.06
N LEU A 144 11.87 -10.84 -1.81
CA LEU A 144 11.68 -9.42 -1.49
C LEU A 144 12.82 -8.56 -2.04
N ARG A 145 14.09 -8.97 -1.86
CA ARG A 145 15.25 -8.24 -2.43
C ARG A 145 15.22 -8.20 -3.96
N ARG A 146 14.81 -9.29 -4.62
CA ARG A 146 14.63 -9.32 -6.09
C ARG A 146 13.54 -8.34 -6.55
N LEU A 147 12.42 -8.27 -5.83
CA LEU A 147 11.37 -7.31 -6.14
C LEU A 147 11.86 -5.87 -5.90
N ALA A 148 12.48 -5.61 -4.76
CA ALA A 148 13.01 -4.30 -4.41
C ALA A 148 13.98 -3.76 -5.47
N ARG A 149 14.94 -4.58 -5.92
CA ARG A 149 15.86 -4.21 -7.02
C ARG A 149 15.12 -3.87 -8.30
N ARG A 150 14.14 -4.69 -8.69
CA ARG A 150 13.34 -4.45 -9.90
C ARG A 150 12.52 -3.16 -9.81
N ALA A 151 12.06 -2.80 -8.61
CA ALA A 151 11.33 -1.57 -8.35
C ALA A 151 12.25 -0.35 -8.08
N GLY A 152 13.58 -0.50 -8.21
CA GLY A 152 14.53 0.58 -7.92
C GLY A 152 14.65 0.95 -6.44
N MET A 153 14.15 0.12 -5.52
CA MET A 153 14.19 0.34 -4.07
C MET A 153 15.58 -0.02 -3.49
N ARG A 154 16.60 0.76 -3.85
CA ARG A 154 18.02 0.48 -3.53
C ARG A 154 18.37 0.46 -2.04
N ARG A 155 17.52 1.05 -1.19
CA ARG A 155 17.73 1.12 0.28
C ARG A 155 16.77 0.23 1.07
N PHE A 156 16.00 -0.64 0.40
CA PHE A 156 15.13 -1.60 1.07
C PHE A 156 15.96 -2.75 1.65
N ILE A 157 15.74 -3.03 2.93
CA ILE A 157 16.40 -4.10 3.67
C ILE A 157 15.26 -4.90 4.31
N PRO A 158 15.03 -6.17 3.92
CA PRO A 158 14.12 -7.02 4.68
C PRO A 158 14.77 -7.38 6.01
N ASP A 159 13.95 -7.51 7.05
CA ASP A 159 14.42 -7.95 8.36
C ASP A 159 15.08 -9.34 8.24
N GLU A 160 16.18 -9.53 8.97
CA GLU A 160 16.76 -10.86 9.13
C GLU A 160 15.88 -11.64 10.10
N VAL A 161 15.46 -12.83 9.68
CA VAL A 161 14.70 -13.78 10.51
C VAL A 161 15.69 -14.79 11.05
#